data_AF-A0A9W6LTN3-F1
#
_entry.id   AF-A0A9W6LTN3-F1
#
_cell.length_a   1.000
_cell.length_b   1.000
_cell.length_c   1.000
_cell.angle_alpha   90.00
_cell.angle_beta   90.00
_cell.angle_gamma   90.00
#
_symmetry.space_group_name_H-M   'P 1'
#
loop_
_entity.id
_entity.type
_entity.pdbx_description
1 polymer ?
#
loop_
_entity_poly.entity_id
_entity_poly.type
_entity_poly.pdbx_seq_one_letter_code
_entity_poly.pdbx_strand_id
1 'polypeptide(L)'
;MKHVSSTVCLAILGMLIVSPASTQSLYPPEIPKDDARLLASNCMQCHGTNGQPRSGGNSSLVGTTYYKLRQQLLDLAAKSPASDSQKELMIVHAATYYRLSPKQIDAIAAYLSGN
;
A
#
# COMPACT_ATOMS: atom_id res chain seq x y z
N MET A 1 36.88 62.39 19.58
CA MET A 1 36.97 60.94 19.84
C MET A 1 36.63 60.22 18.53
N LYS A 2 37.52 59.29 18.17
CA LYS A 2 37.61 58.41 16.99
C LYS A 2 36.30 57.62 16.84
N HIS A 3 35.69 57.41 15.66
CA HIS A 3 36.15 56.51 14.61
C HIS A 3 35.41 56.76 13.28
N VAL A 4 36.19 56.63 12.20
CA VAL A 4 35.79 56.53 10.78
C VAL A 4 35.55 55.04 10.48
N SER A 5 34.58 54.68 9.63
CA SER A 5 34.60 53.44 8.82
C SER A 5 33.54 53.54 7.71
N SER A 6 33.93 53.77 6.45
CA SER A 6 34.53 52.81 5.50
C SER A 6 33.45 52.13 4.67
N THR A 7 33.12 52.77 3.55
CA THR A 7 32.29 52.26 2.46
C THR A 7 32.98 51.06 1.80
N VAL A 8 32.33 49.90 1.75
CA VAL A 8 32.81 48.73 0.99
C VAL A 8 31.75 48.37 -0.05
N CYS A 9 32.19 48.36 -1.31
CA CYS A 9 31.43 48.05 -2.51
C CYS A 9 30.76 46.68 -2.45
N LEU A 10 29.46 46.63 -2.75
CA LEU A 10 28.75 45.39 -3.07
C LEU A 10 29.10 44.93 -4.49
N ALA A 11 29.74 43.77 -4.61
CA ALA A 11 29.74 42.98 -5.83
C ALA A 11 28.84 41.75 -5.58
N ILE A 12 27.63 41.76 -6.12
CA ILE A 12 26.69 40.64 -6.03
C ILE A 12 27.03 39.66 -7.16
N LEU A 13 27.83 38.64 -6.85
CA LEU A 13 28.07 37.51 -7.74
C LEU A 13 26.86 36.55 -7.63
N GLY A 14 26.03 36.51 -8.67
CA GLY A 14 24.84 35.68 -8.73
C GLY A 14 25.19 34.18 -8.71
N MET A 15 24.90 33.51 -7.59
CA MET A 15 24.90 32.05 -7.50
C MET A 15 23.60 31.51 -8.11
N LEU A 16 23.72 30.87 -9.27
CA LEU A 16 22.68 29.99 -9.83
C LEU A 16 22.54 28.77 -8.93
N ILE A 17 21.53 28.80 -8.06
CA ILE A 17 21.10 27.66 -7.27
C ILE A 17 20.37 26.70 -8.22
N VAL A 18 21.07 25.67 -8.68
CA VAL A 18 20.44 24.51 -9.32
C VAL A 18 19.78 23.70 -8.21
N SER A 19 18.48 23.86 -8.04
CA SER A 19 17.70 23.01 -7.14
C SER A 19 17.71 21.58 -7.68
N PRO A 20 18.01 20.56 -6.86
CA PRO A 20 17.78 19.18 -7.28
C PRO A 20 16.27 18.98 -7.43
N ALA A 21 15.85 18.51 -8.59
CA ALA A 21 14.48 18.05 -8.79
C ALA A 21 14.27 16.84 -7.87
N SER A 22 13.46 17.00 -6.81
CA SER A 22 13.02 15.89 -5.98
C SER A 22 12.24 14.91 -6.86
N THR A 23 12.84 13.77 -7.17
CA THR A 23 12.16 12.61 -7.73
C THR A 23 11.18 12.11 -6.69
N GLN A 24 9.93 12.57 -6.76
CA GLN A 24 8.84 12.00 -6.00
C GLN A 24 8.65 10.57 -6.51
N SER A 25 8.88 9.59 -5.65
CA SER A 25 8.63 8.19 -5.94
C SER A 25 7.20 8.04 -6.47
N LEU A 26 7.05 7.40 -7.63
CA LEU A 26 5.74 7.04 -8.19
C LEU A 26 5.03 5.98 -7.35
N TYR A 27 5.69 5.43 -6.33
CA TYR A 27 5.09 4.52 -5.38
C TYR A 27 4.44 5.29 -4.23
N PRO A 28 3.19 4.96 -3.86
CA PRO A 28 2.60 5.47 -2.64
C PRO A 28 3.50 5.15 -1.44
N PRO A 29 3.52 5.99 -0.37
CA PRO A 29 4.31 5.74 0.83
C PRO A 29 4.17 4.29 1.27
N GLU A 30 5.31 3.61 1.35
CA GLU A 30 5.38 2.19 1.64
C GLU A 30 4.72 1.92 3.00
N ILE A 31 3.66 1.12 3.01
CA ILE A 31 3.15 0.52 4.24
C ILE A 31 4.31 -0.37 4.76
N PRO A 32 4.80 -0.17 6.00
CA PRO A 32 5.83 -1.03 6.56
C PRO A 32 5.51 -2.50 6.37
N LYS A 33 6.51 -3.33 6.07
CA LYS A 33 6.30 -4.77 5.80
C LYS A 33 5.55 -5.48 6.93
N ASP A 34 5.80 -5.08 8.18
CA ASP A 34 5.12 -5.62 9.35
C ASP A 34 3.62 -5.28 9.38
N ASP A 35 3.25 -4.09 8.89
CA ASP A 35 1.86 -3.68 8.72
C ASP A 35 1.18 -4.47 7.59
N ALA A 36 1.89 -4.77 6.49
CA ALA A 36 1.38 -5.60 5.41
C ALA A 36 1.13 -7.06 5.87
N ARG A 37 2.04 -7.62 6.66
CA ARG A 37 1.87 -8.94 7.29
C ARG A 37 0.65 -8.96 8.22
N LEU A 38 0.47 -7.92 9.03
CA LEU A 38 -0.67 -7.80 9.94
C LEU A 38 -1.99 -7.65 9.18
N LEU A 39 -2.02 -6.87 8.10
CA LEU A 39 -3.18 -6.77 7.23
C LEU A 39 -3.54 -8.13 6.60
N ALA A 40 -2.53 -8.89 6.15
CA ALA A 40 -2.72 -10.19 5.52
C ALA A 40 -3.00 -11.35 6.50
N SER A 41 -2.74 -11.19 7.81
CA SER A 41 -2.89 -12.30 8.78
C SER A 41 -4.33 -12.80 8.88
N ASN A 42 -5.30 -11.91 8.70
CA ASN A 42 -6.71 -12.26 8.73
C ASN A 42 -7.11 -13.24 7.61
N CYS A 43 -6.41 -13.22 6.47
CA CYS A 43 -6.68 -14.10 5.33
C CYS A 43 -6.39 -15.58 5.66
N MET A 44 -5.38 -15.82 6.49
CA MET A 44 -4.91 -17.18 6.81
C MET A 44 -5.91 -17.98 7.65
N GLN A 45 -6.86 -17.31 8.31
CA GLN A 45 -7.94 -17.96 9.07
C GLN A 45 -8.79 -18.87 8.18
N CYS A 46 -8.97 -18.49 6.91
CA CYS A 46 -9.77 -19.22 5.94
C CYS A 46 -8.92 -19.92 4.89
N HIS A 47 -7.81 -19.30 4.47
CA HIS A 47 -6.94 -19.82 3.41
C HIS A 47 -5.83 -20.74 3.92
N GLY A 48 -5.83 -21.06 5.22
CA GLY A 48 -4.88 -21.97 5.83
C GLY A 48 -3.50 -21.33 6.06
N THR A 49 -2.61 -22.11 6.66
CA THR A 49 -1.25 -21.67 7.00
C THR A 49 -0.51 -21.28 5.73
N ASN A 50 0.06 -20.07 5.68
CA ASN A 50 0.77 -19.53 4.52
C ASN A 50 -0.07 -19.55 3.21
N GLY A 51 -1.40 -19.47 3.31
CA GLY A 51 -2.30 -19.50 2.15
C GLY A 51 -2.45 -20.89 1.53
N GLN A 52 -2.04 -21.95 2.25
CA GLN A 52 -2.20 -23.35 1.87
C GLN A 52 -3.36 -23.98 2.65
N PRO A 53 -4.54 -24.11 2.03
CA PRO A 53 -5.72 -24.72 2.65
C PRO A 53 -5.54 -26.23 2.80
N ARG A 54 -6.22 -26.83 3.78
CA ARG A 54 -6.41 -28.30 3.83
C ARG A 54 -7.44 -28.73 2.78
N SER A 55 -7.46 -30.02 2.44
CA SER A 55 -8.44 -30.59 1.50
C SER A 55 -9.88 -30.22 1.92
N GLY A 56 -10.68 -29.73 0.97
CA GLY A 56 -12.03 -29.22 1.21
C GLY A 56 -12.11 -27.78 1.76
N GLY A 57 -10.98 -27.09 1.91
CA GLY A 57 -10.92 -25.68 2.35
C GLY A 57 -11.11 -24.66 1.21
N ASN A 58 -10.89 -23.38 1.54
CA ASN A 58 -10.91 -22.28 0.55
C ASN A 58 -9.81 -22.43 -0.50
N SER A 59 -9.82 -21.63 -1.56
CA SER A 59 -8.78 -21.69 -2.61
C SER A 59 -7.39 -21.35 -2.05
N SER A 60 -6.35 -21.96 -2.61
CA SER A 60 -4.96 -21.60 -2.31
C SER A 60 -4.67 -20.16 -2.74
N LEU A 61 -3.89 -19.45 -1.92
CA LEU A 61 -3.34 -18.14 -2.28
C LEU A 61 -1.91 -18.26 -2.85
N VAL A 62 -1.22 -19.37 -2.56
CA VAL A 62 0.14 -19.63 -3.03
C VAL A 62 0.22 -19.66 -4.55
N GLY A 63 1.25 -19.01 -5.09
CA GLY A 63 1.52 -18.96 -6.53
C GLY A 63 0.63 -17.97 -7.29
N THR A 64 -0.23 -17.23 -6.60
CA THR A 64 -1.03 -16.18 -7.22
C THR A 64 -0.18 -14.93 -7.43
N THR A 65 -0.25 -14.34 -8.62
CA THR A 65 0.52 -13.13 -8.94
C THR A 65 -0.04 -11.91 -8.20
N TYR A 66 0.81 -10.91 -7.98
CA TYR A 66 0.43 -9.60 -7.44
C TYR A 66 -0.82 -9.01 -8.14
N TYR A 67 -0.78 -8.93 -9.47
CA TYR A 67 -1.86 -8.32 -10.25
C TYR A 67 -3.19 -9.04 -10.09
N LYS A 68 -3.16 -10.37 -10.04
CA LYS A 68 -4.37 -11.18 -9.86
C LYS A 68 -4.94 -11.00 -8.45
N LEU A 69 -4.10 -11.05 -7.41
CA LEU A 69 -4.53 -10.80 -6.03
C LEU A 69 -5.11 -9.39 -5.86
N ARG A 70 -4.42 -8.38 -6.38
CA ARG A 70 -4.87 -6.99 -6.37
C ARG A 70 -6.23 -6.83 -7.02
N GLN A 71 -6.42 -7.39 -8.22
CA GLN A 71 -7.70 -7.29 -8.92
C GLN A 71 -8.82 -7.98 -8.14
N GLN A 72 -8.58 -9.18 -7.60
CA GLN A 72 -9.57 -9.89 -6.78
C GLN A 72 -9.96 -9.11 -5.52
N LEU A 73 -8.99 -8.48 -4.85
CA LEU A 73 -9.26 -7.63 -3.69
C LEU A 73 -10.10 -6.39 -4.05
N LEU A 74 -9.81 -5.76 -5.20
CA LEU A 74 -10.61 -4.64 -5.71
C LEU A 74 -12.03 -5.06 -6.07
N ASP A 75 -12.19 -6.20 -6.73
CA ASP A 75 -13.50 -6.74 -7.11
C ASP A 75 -14.33 -7.06 -5.86
N LEU A 76 -13.70 -7.60 -4.81
CA LEU A 76 -14.34 -7.86 -3.53
C LEU A 76 -14.70 -6.56 -2.77
N ALA A 77 -13.83 -5.55 -2.81
CA ALA A 77 -14.10 -4.24 -2.19
C ALA A 77 -15.26 -3.50 -2.89
N ALA A 78 -15.39 -3.65 -4.21
CA ALA A 78 -16.46 -3.04 -5.00
C ALA A 78 -17.82 -3.74 -4.79
N LYS A 79 -17.81 -5.03 -4.42
CA LYS A 79 -19.01 -5.79 -4.09
C LYS A 79 -19.51 -5.41 -2.69
N SER A 80 -20.48 -4.52 -2.63
CA SER A 80 -21.17 -4.19 -1.37
C SER A 80 -21.89 -5.42 -0.82
N PRO A 81 -21.88 -5.65 0.52
CA PRO A 81 -22.68 -6.67 1.19
C PRO A 81 -24.16 -6.72 0.78
N ALA A 82 -24.70 -5.59 0.34
CA ALA A 82 -26.11 -5.43 0.03
C ALA A 82 -26.55 -6.00 -1.33
N SER A 83 -25.63 -6.38 -2.23
CA SER A 83 -25.99 -6.72 -3.61
C SER A 83 -26.26 -8.20 -3.89
N ASP A 84 -25.78 -9.12 -3.04
CA ASP A 84 -25.88 -10.57 -3.30
C ASP A 84 -26.41 -11.30 -2.06
N SER A 85 -27.71 -11.58 -2.03
CA SER A 85 -28.43 -12.30 -0.96
C SER A 85 -28.03 -13.77 -0.78
N GLN A 86 -27.01 -14.28 -1.50
CA GLN A 86 -26.68 -15.70 -1.53
C GLN A 86 -25.42 -16.14 -0.78
N LYS A 87 -24.60 -15.26 -0.18
CA LYS A 87 -23.42 -15.73 0.57
C LYS A 87 -23.10 -14.84 1.77
N GLU A 88 -23.82 -15.07 2.87
CA GLU A 88 -23.61 -14.41 4.16
C GLU A 88 -22.14 -14.49 4.65
N LEU A 89 -21.43 -15.58 4.31
CA LEU A 89 -19.99 -15.72 4.56
C LEU A 89 -19.11 -14.79 3.70
N MET A 90 -19.49 -14.54 2.44
CA MET A 90 -18.76 -13.62 1.56
C MET A 90 -19.06 -12.16 1.88
N ILE A 91 -20.21 -11.86 2.49
CA ILE A 91 -20.49 -10.53 3.04
C ILE A 91 -19.50 -10.19 4.14
N VAL A 92 -19.27 -11.09 5.10
CA VAL A 92 -18.28 -10.87 6.17
C VAL A 92 -16.87 -10.81 5.61
N HIS A 93 -16.55 -11.66 4.62
CA HIS A 93 -15.24 -11.64 3.96
C HIS A 93 -15.01 -10.36 3.15
N ALA A 94 -16.02 -9.89 2.40
CA ALA A 94 -16.01 -8.66 1.61
C ALA A 94 -16.04 -7.40 2.48
N ALA A 95 -16.68 -7.49 3.67
CA ALA A 95 -16.83 -6.37 4.57
C ALA A 95 -15.49 -5.79 5.05
N THR A 96 -14.48 -6.64 5.16
CA THR A 96 -13.11 -6.21 5.46
C THR A 96 -12.48 -5.38 4.34
N TYR A 97 -12.85 -5.61 3.08
CA TYR A 97 -12.18 -4.99 1.94
C TYR A 97 -12.75 -3.62 1.54
N TYR A 98 -14.04 -3.34 1.76
CA TYR A 98 -14.60 -2.01 1.43
C TYR A 98 -14.01 -0.86 2.28
N ARG A 99 -13.34 -1.20 3.41
CA ARG A 99 -12.66 -0.23 4.29
C ARG A 99 -11.17 -0.09 4.00
N LEU A 100 -10.62 -0.89 3.09
CA LEU A 100 -9.21 -0.78 2.72
C LEU A 100 -9.00 0.33 1.71
N SER A 101 -7.99 1.14 1.94
CA SER A 101 -7.46 2.04 0.93
C SER A 101 -6.76 1.26 -0.20
N PRO A 102 -6.63 1.84 -1.41
CA PRO A 102 -5.87 1.22 -2.49
C PRO A 102 -4.44 0.80 -2.09
N LYS A 103 -3.77 1.60 -1.24
CA LYS A 103 -2.42 1.29 -0.73
C LYS A 103 -2.40 0.04 0.14
N GLN A 104 -3.43 -0.17 0.96
CA GLN A 104 -3.53 -1.38 1.78
C GLN A 104 -3.83 -2.61 0.92
N ILE A 105 -4.65 -2.45 -0.13
CA ILE A 105 -4.87 -3.52 -1.12
C ILE A 105 -3.56 -3.91 -1.80
N ASP A 106 -2.78 -2.92 -2.25
CA ASP A 106 -1.48 -3.14 -2.88
C ASP A 106 -0.51 -3.83 -1.91
N ALA A 107 -0.44 -3.39 -0.65
CA ALA A 107 0.42 -3.99 0.38
C ALA A 107 0.07 -5.46 0.67
N ILE A 108 -1.22 -5.79 0.77
CA ILE A 108 -1.68 -7.17 0.96
C ILE A 108 -1.33 -8.02 -0.27
N ALA A 109 -1.58 -7.51 -1.48
CA ALA A 109 -1.28 -8.24 -2.71
C ALA A 109 0.22 -8.51 -2.87
N ALA A 110 1.07 -7.52 -2.55
CA ALA A 110 2.53 -7.67 -2.56
C ALA A 110 2.95 -8.79 -1.59
N TYR A 111 2.56 -8.66 -0.31
CA TYR A 111 2.89 -9.63 0.72
C TYR A 111 2.47 -11.07 0.38
N LEU A 112 1.22 -11.26 -0.09
CA LEU A 112 0.68 -12.59 -0.41
C LEU A 112 1.29 -13.20 -1.68
N SER A 113 1.73 -12.37 -2.62
CA SER A 113 2.44 -12.82 -3.82
C SER A 113 3.93 -13.11 -3.59
N GLY A 114 4.47 -12.71 -2.44
CA GLY A 114 5.90 -12.81 -2.14
C GLY A 114 6.76 -11.71 -2.78
N ASN A 115 6.16 -10.56 -3.15
CA ASN A 115 6.84 -9.37 -3.67
C ASN A 115 7.03 -8.30 -2.59
#